data_AF-S0KPF0-F1
#
_entry.id   AF-S0KPF0-F1
#
_cell.length_a   1.000
_cell.length_b   1.000
_cell.length_c   1.000
_cell.angle_alpha   90.00
_cell.angle_beta   90.00
_cell.angle_gamma   90.00
#
_symmetry.space_group_name_H-M   'P 1'
#
loop_
_entity.id
_entity.type
_entity.pdbx_description
1 polymer ?
#
loop_
_entity_poly.entity_id
_entity_poly.type
_entity_poly.pdbx_seq_one_letter_code
_entity_poly.pdbx_strand_id
1 'polypeptide(L)'
;MLKTLRKYRHSIIFILAIPLMIFICYLMAGKSSFATQEEKWFHFDNFETPTRTIILKYHNEQLTGYSIELSTMYEHIGLKNADEAKEKYQGVAKKYKNRSGIKTKATFEQSVVIEKLTFNFEEMSKGDFSTTNNQWIFGKLPPKDLTLKQAEKALKKGGFTLQKDYYLKKEKQEKEDLKKIRRR
;
A
#
# COMPACT_ATOMS: atom_id res chain seq x y z
N MET A 1 -59.05 20.78 -23.70
CA MET A 1 -57.67 20.88 -23.16
C MET A 1 -57.56 20.63 -21.66
N LEU A 2 -58.43 21.18 -20.80
CA LEU A 2 -58.33 21.01 -19.33
C LEU A 2 -58.60 19.58 -18.81
N LYS A 3 -59.42 18.76 -19.50
CA LYS A 3 -59.71 17.38 -19.08
C LYS A 3 -58.56 16.39 -19.32
N THR A 4 -57.74 16.60 -20.35
CA THR A 4 -56.59 15.73 -20.65
C THR A 4 -55.46 15.95 -19.65
N LEU A 5 -55.19 17.19 -19.23
CA LEU A 5 -54.17 17.52 -18.22
C LEU A 5 -54.44 16.88 -16.84
N ARG A 6 -55.72 16.69 -16.47
CA ARG A 6 -56.10 16.08 -15.17
C ARG A 6 -55.81 14.58 -15.11
N LYS A 7 -55.97 13.86 -16.23
CA LYS A 7 -55.75 12.41 -16.33
C LYS A 7 -54.27 12.04 -16.20
N TYR A 8 -53.38 12.92 -16.67
CA TYR A 8 -51.93 12.72 -16.62
C TYR A 8 -51.24 13.50 -15.50
N ARG A 9 -51.99 14.13 -14.57
CA ARG A 9 -51.41 14.98 -13.51
C ARG A 9 -50.39 14.22 -12.67
N HIS A 10 -50.67 12.97 -12.32
CA HIS A 10 -49.73 12.12 -11.61
C HIS A 10 -48.54 11.73 -12.48
N SER A 11 -48.76 11.34 -13.74
CA SER A 11 -47.69 11.00 -14.68
C SER A 11 -46.75 12.18 -14.96
N ILE A 12 -47.27 13.41 -15.07
CA ILE A 12 -46.49 14.63 -15.27
C ILE A 12 -45.64 14.95 -14.03
N ILE A 13 -46.21 14.79 -12.82
CA ILE A 13 -45.47 14.95 -11.56
C ILE A 13 -44.33 13.92 -11.47
N PHE A 14 -44.59 12.65 -11.84
CA PHE A 14 -43.55 11.62 -11.87
C PHE A 14 -42.45 11.91 -12.89
N ILE A 15 -42.80 12.35 -14.09
CA ILE A 15 -41.83 12.69 -15.15
C ILE A 15 -40.93 13.87 -14.76
N LEU A 16 -41.43 14.83 -13.95
CA LEU A 16 -40.63 15.95 -13.45
C LEU A 16 -39.84 15.62 -12.16
N ALA A 17 -40.36 14.73 -11.32
CA ALA A 17 -39.72 14.37 -10.05
C ALA A 17 -38.50 13.44 -10.23
N ILE A 18 -38.53 12.54 -11.20
CA ILE A 18 -37.42 11.61 -11.49
C ILE A 18 -36.11 12.35 -11.87
N PRO A 19 -36.09 13.29 -12.84
CA PRO A 19 -34.86 14.02 -13.18
C PRO A 19 -34.37 14.90 -12.03
N LEU A 20 -35.27 15.47 -11.21
CA LEU A 20 -34.88 16.22 -10.01
C LEU A 20 -34.20 15.32 -8.97
N MET A 21 -34.71 14.11 -8.75
CA MET A 21 -34.11 13.15 -7.83
C MET A 21 -32.74 12.68 -8.35
N ILE A 22 -32.60 12.42 -9.65
CA ILE A 22 -31.32 12.07 -10.29
C ILE A 22 -30.30 13.22 -10.12
N PHE A 23 -30.73 14.47 -10.28
CA PHE A 23 -29.87 15.64 -10.09
C PHE A 23 -29.42 15.80 -8.63
N ILE A 24 -30.31 15.54 -7.66
CA ILE A 24 -29.96 15.54 -6.23
C ILE A 24 -28.98 14.40 -5.90
N CYS A 25 -29.17 13.20 -6.45
CA CYS A 25 -28.22 12.09 -6.33
C CYS A 25 -26.86 12.44 -6.95
N TYR A 26 -26.85 13.13 -8.10
CA TYR A 26 -25.62 13.61 -8.75
C TYR A 26 -24.88 14.65 -7.90
N LEU A 27 -25.63 15.59 -7.28
CA LEU A 27 -25.07 16.58 -6.35
C LEU A 27 -24.53 15.96 -5.06
N MET A 28 -25.14 14.87 -4.57
CA MET A 28 -24.62 14.11 -3.42
C MET A 28 -23.40 13.26 -3.79
N ALA A 29 -23.33 12.70 -5.00
CA ALA A 29 -22.17 11.97 -5.50
C ALA A 29 -20.93 12.88 -5.69
N GLY A 30 -21.15 14.15 -6.06
CA GLY A 30 -20.09 15.16 -6.25
C GLY A 30 -19.47 15.72 -4.96
N LYS A 31 -20.00 15.38 -3.78
CA LYS A 31 -19.41 15.72 -2.47
C LYS A 31 -18.59 14.60 -1.84
N SER A 32 -18.27 13.55 -2.59
CA SER A 32 -17.13 12.70 -2.27
C SER A 32 -15.85 13.50 -2.58
N SER A 33 -15.53 14.42 -1.66
CA SER A 33 -14.19 14.97 -1.55
C SER A 33 -13.24 13.78 -1.52
N PHE A 34 -12.60 13.49 -2.66
CA PHE A 34 -11.41 12.67 -2.73
C PHE A 34 -10.36 13.43 -1.91
N ALA A 35 -10.41 13.28 -0.59
CA ALA A 35 -9.25 13.45 0.26
C ALA A 35 -8.19 12.55 -0.38
N THR A 36 -7.32 13.14 -1.18
CA THR A 36 -6.42 12.40 -2.04
C THR A 36 -5.41 11.77 -1.10
N GLN A 37 -5.60 10.49 -0.79
CA GLN A 37 -4.70 9.77 0.08
C GLN A 37 -3.29 9.84 -0.52
N GLU A 38 -2.38 10.47 0.21
CA GLU A 38 -1.01 10.66 -0.25
C GLU A 38 -0.18 9.40 0.04
N GLU A 39 0.85 9.17 -0.78
CA GLU A 39 1.75 8.05 -0.64
C GLU A 39 3.22 8.47 -0.61
N LYS A 40 4.00 7.83 0.26
CA LYS A 40 5.46 7.96 0.28
C LYS A 40 6.13 6.60 0.25
N TRP A 41 7.08 6.47 -0.68
CA TRP A 41 7.72 5.21 -1.01
C TRP A 41 9.16 5.21 -0.53
N PHE A 42 9.48 4.21 0.29
CA PHE A 42 10.79 3.99 0.88
C PHE A 42 11.34 2.64 0.44
N HIS A 43 12.63 2.61 0.18
CA HIS A 43 13.33 1.44 -0.30
C HIS A 43 14.58 1.17 0.54
N PHE A 44 14.82 -0.10 0.82
CA PHE A 44 16.00 -0.60 1.48
C PHE A 44 16.54 -1.81 0.74
N ASP A 45 17.82 -1.74 0.41
CA ASP A 45 18.55 -2.80 -0.28
C ASP A 45 20.01 -2.75 0.17
N ASN A 46 20.50 -3.86 0.69
CA ASN A 46 21.88 -4.01 1.14
C ASN A 46 22.53 -5.33 0.69
N PHE A 47 21.89 -6.07 -0.22
CA PHE A 47 22.29 -7.40 -0.72
C PHE A 47 22.42 -8.53 0.33
N GLU A 48 22.64 -8.22 1.60
CA GLU A 48 22.77 -9.20 2.70
C GLU A 48 21.43 -9.61 3.30
N THR A 49 20.42 -8.76 3.20
CA THR A 49 19.09 -9.01 3.77
C THR A 49 18.01 -8.86 2.70
N PRO A 50 16.79 -9.37 2.94
CA PRO A 50 15.69 -9.20 2.00
C PRO A 50 15.51 -7.74 1.61
N THR A 51 15.40 -7.49 0.31
CA THR A 51 15.05 -6.16 -0.21
C THR A 51 13.67 -5.78 0.30
N ARG A 52 13.51 -4.54 0.76
CA ARG A 52 12.25 -4.06 1.34
C ARG A 52 11.79 -2.79 0.68
N THR A 53 10.52 -2.75 0.32
CA THR A 53 9.82 -1.53 -0.09
C THR A 53 8.68 -1.26 0.87
N ILE A 54 8.64 -0.05 1.43
CA ILE A 54 7.58 0.39 2.35
C ILE A 54 6.85 1.57 1.70
N ILE A 55 5.53 1.45 1.61
CA ILE A 55 4.65 2.48 1.07
C ILE A 55 3.79 2.99 2.23
N LEU A 56 4.02 4.22 2.66
CA LEU A 56 3.20 4.89 3.68
C LEU A 56 2.01 5.55 3.00
N LYS A 57 0.80 5.34 3.55
CA LYS A 57 -0.45 5.99 3.12
C LYS A 57 -0.92 6.93 4.20
N TYR A 58 -1.21 8.18 3.86
CA TYR A 58 -1.51 9.19 4.88
C TYR A 58 -2.45 10.29 4.41
N HIS A 59 -3.03 10.99 5.37
CA HIS A 59 -3.84 12.18 5.21
C HIS A 59 -3.55 13.15 6.37
N ASN A 60 -3.26 14.43 6.08
CA ASN A 60 -2.95 15.45 7.09
C ASN A 60 -1.95 14.98 8.18
N GLU A 61 -0.82 14.39 7.75
CA GLU A 61 0.23 13.81 8.61
C GLU A 61 -0.14 12.54 9.40
N GLN A 62 -1.40 12.11 9.39
CA GLN A 62 -1.84 10.87 10.02
C GLN A 62 -1.75 9.71 9.03
N LEU A 63 -1.15 8.59 9.45
CA LEU A 63 -1.14 7.39 8.62
C LEU A 63 -2.53 6.77 8.59
N THR A 64 -3.04 6.49 7.39
CA THR A 64 -4.26 5.70 7.16
C THR A 64 -3.93 4.22 6.92
N GLY A 65 -2.67 3.93 6.60
CA GLY A 65 -2.17 2.58 6.43
C GLY A 65 -0.74 2.55 5.92
N TYR A 66 -0.25 1.34 5.68
CA TYR A 66 1.00 1.16 4.96
C TYR A 66 1.04 -0.19 4.26
N SER A 67 1.91 -0.32 3.27
CA SER A 67 2.27 -1.60 2.66
C SER A 67 3.75 -1.86 2.86
N ILE A 68 4.11 -3.13 3.03
CA ILE A 68 5.48 -3.60 2.97
C ILE A 68 5.56 -4.72 1.94
N GLU A 69 6.57 -4.63 1.08
CA GLU A 69 6.96 -5.66 0.15
C GLU A 69 8.35 -6.15 0.52
N LEU A 70 8.48 -7.47 0.64
CA LEU A 70 9.71 -8.16 1.02
C LEU A 70 10.08 -9.07 -0.15
N SER A 71 11.28 -8.89 -0.71
CA SER A 71 11.83 -9.81 -1.70
C SER A 71 12.99 -10.57 -1.09
N THR A 72 12.86 -11.90 -1.01
CA THR A 72 13.84 -12.77 -0.36
C THR A 72 14.31 -13.83 -1.34
N MET A 73 15.62 -13.90 -1.58
CA MET A 73 16.24 -14.95 -2.38
C MET A 73 16.14 -16.30 -1.67
N TYR A 74 15.89 -17.37 -2.42
CA TYR A 74 15.75 -18.72 -1.86
C TYR A 74 17.02 -19.19 -1.12
N GLU A 75 18.19 -18.82 -1.63
CA GLU A 75 19.48 -19.11 -1.01
C GLU A 75 19.56 -18.56 0.42
N HIS A 76 18.98 -17.38 0.68
CA HIS A 76 19.00 -16.74 2.00
C HIS A 76 18.06 -17.41 3.01
N ILE A 77 17.15 -18.27 2.56
CA ILE A 77 16.19 -18.98 3.40
C ILE A 77 16.34 -20.51 3.30
N GLY A 78 17.44 -20.98 2.72
CA GLY A 78 17.76 -22.41 2.63
C GLY A 78 16.83 -23.20 1.72
N LEU A 79 16.21 -22.54 0.74
CA LEU A 79 15.35 -23.16 -0.27
C LEU A 79 16.06 -23.19 -1.61
N LYS A 80 15.72 -24.16 -2.46
CA LYS A 80 16.41 -24.33 -3.76
C LYS A 80 15.65 -23.72 -4.92
N ASN A 81 14.33 -23.76 -4.89
CA ASN A 81 13.48 -23.35 -6.02
C ASN A 81 12.05 -22.99 -5.57
N ALA A 82 11.25 -22.53 -6.53
CA ALA A 82 9.89 -22.07 -6.32
C ALA A 82 8.94 -23.15 -5.81
N ASP A 83 9.10 -24.40 -6.26
CA ASP A 83 8.21 -25.49 -5.87
C ASP A 83 8.46 -25.91 -4.43
N GLU A 84 9.73 -26.03 -4.02
CA GLU A 84 10.09 -26.23 -2.63
C GLU A 84 9.61 -25.07 -1.75
N ALA A 85 9.69 -23.83 -2.25
CA ALA A 85 9.22 -22.67 -1.53
C ALA A 85 7.70 -22.64 -1.35
N LYS A 86 6.90 -23.01 -2.35
CA LYS A 86 5.43 -23.07 -2.21
C LYS A 86 4.99 -24.02 -1.10
N GLU A 87 5.71 -25.13 -0.91
CA GLU A 87 5.39 -26.13 0.09
C GLU A 87 5.89 -25.76 1.49
N LYS A 88 7.14 -25.30 1.59
CA LYS A 88 7.85 -25.17 2.88
C LYS A 88 7.86 -23.75 3.44
N TYR A 89 7.68 -22.73 2.60
CA TYR A 89 7.86 -21.35 3.04
C TYR A 89 6.74 -20.91 4.00
N GLN A 90 7.15 -20.53 5.21
CA GLN A 90 6.25 -19.99 6.25
C GLN A 90 6.59 -18.53 6.53
N GLY A 91 6.45 -17.69 5.51
CA GLY A 91 6.75 -16.26 5.60
C GLY A 91 5.77 -15.43 6.42
N VAL A 92 6.02 -14.13 6.45
CA VAL A 92 5.28 -13.15 7.25
C VAL A 92 3.83 -13.03 6.77
N ALA A 93 3.56 -13.22 5.48
CA ALA A 93 2.21 -13.20 4.92
C ALA A 93 1.30 -14.25 5.57
N LYS A 94 1.82 -15.45 5.87
CA LYS A 94 1.04 -16.53 6.49
C LYS A 94 0.59 -16.17 7.92
N LYS A 95 1.41 -15.41 8.66
CA LYS A 95 1.14 -15.00 10.05
C LYS A 95 -0.08 -14.08 10.18
N TYR A 96 -0.33 -13.24 9.17
CA TYR A 96 -1.42 -12.26 9.19
C TYR A 96 -2.59 -12.65 8.28
N LYS A 97 -2.55 -13.85 7.69
CA LYS A 97 -3.64 -14.37 6.88
C LYS A 97 -4.95 -14.32 7.68
N ASN A 98 -6.01 -13.81 7.04
CA ASN A 98 -7.36 -13.67 7.61
C ASN A 98 -7.50 -12.67 8.77
N ARG A 99 -6.54 -11.75 8.99
CA ARG A 99 -6.75 -10.64 9.92
C ARG A 99 -7.48 -9.48 9.24
N SER A 100 -8.47 -8.92 9.93
CA SER A 100 -9.19 -7.74 9.45
C SER A 100 -8.24 -6.57 9.22
N GLY A 101 -8.41 -5.87 8.10
CA GLY A 101 -7.55 -4.76 7.70
C GLY A 101 -6.13 -5.15 7.29
N ILE A 102 -5.78 -6.44 7.20
CA ILE A 102 -4.48 -6.88 6.70
C ILE A 102 -4.65 -7.78 5.48
N LYS A 103 -4.22 -7.27 4.32
CA LYS A 103 -4.16 -8.03 3.07
C LYS A 103 -2.76 -8.55 2.86
N THR A 104 -2.64 -9.86 2.63
CA THR A 104 -1.36 -10.53 2.43
C THR A 104 -1.33 -11.25 1.10
N LYS A 105 -0.21 -11.16 0.38
CA LYS A 105 0.04 -11.92 -0.85
C LYS A 105 1.47 -12.45 -0.81
N ALA A 106 1.66 -13.72 -1.15
CA ALA A 106 2.97 -14.30 -1.42
C ALA A 106 3.02 -14.71 -2.89
N THR A 107 4.13 -14.43 -3.57
CA THR A 107 4.37 -14.79 -4.96
C THR A 107 5.74 -15.44 -5.06
N PHE A 108 5.80 -16.58 -5.74
CA PHE A 108 6.99 -17.42 -5.83
C PHE A 108 7.52 -17.33 -7.26
N GLU A 109 8.60 -16.58 -7.43
CA GLU A 109 9.30 -16.39 -8.70
C GLU A 109 10.48 -17.38 -8.81
N GLN A 110 11.23 -17.35 -9.90
CA GLN A 110 12.26 -18.36 -10.17
C GLN A 110 13.33 -18.48 -9.07
N SER A 111 13.79 -17.37 -8.50
CA SER A 111 14.87 -17.33 -7.50
C SER A 111 14.51 -16.60 -6.20
N VAL A 112 13.31 -16.02 -6.12
CA VAL A 112 12.88 -15.19 -5.00
C VAL A 112 11.44 -15.49 -4.60
N VAL A 113 11.14 -15.29 -3.32
CA VAL A 113 9.76 -15.11 -2.84
C VAL A 113 9.51 -13.64 -2.57
N ILE A 114 8.38 -13.15 -3.07
CA ILE A 114 7.90 -11.79 -2.86
C ILE A 114 6.68 -11.86 -1.93
N GLU A 115 6.82 -11.31 -0.73
CA GLU A 115 5.72 -11.16 0.21
C GLU A 115 5.26 -9.71 0.25
N LYS A 116 3.96 -9.48 0.07
CA LYS A 116 3.32 -8.18 0.21
C LYS A 116 2.32 -8.23 1.36
N LEU A 117 2.48 -7.32 2.31
CA LEU A 117 1.52 -7.07 3.38
C LEU A 117 0.99 -5.64 3.22
N THR A 118 -0.31 -5.45 3.34
CA THR A 118 -0.97 -4.15 3.28
C THR A 118 -1.88 -4.03 4.48
N PHE A 119 -1.63 -3.01 5.30
CA PHE A 119 -2.33 -2.70 6.52
C PHE A 119 -3.22 -1.49 6.27
N ASN A 120 -4.53 -1.66 6.46
CA ASN A 120 -5.53 -0.60 6.45
C ASN A 120 -5.94 -0.33 7.90
N PHE A 121 -5.57 0.82 8.44
CA PHE A 121 -5.79 1.12 9.86
C PHE A 121 -7.26 1.36 10.19
N GLU A 122 -8.08 1.74 9.21
CA GLU A 122 -9.52 1.91 9.38
C GLU A 122 -10.25 0.59 9.58
N GLU A 123 -9.72 -0.50 9.00
CA GLU A 123 -10.30 -1.85 9.07
C GLU A 123 -9.69 -2.72 10.19
N MET A 124 -8.62 -2.25 10.85
CA MET A 124 -7.92 -2.97 11.92
C MET A 124 -8.59 -2.78 13.29
N SER A 125 -8.58 -3.82 14.12
CA SER A 125 -9.10 -3.72 15.49
C SER A 125 -8.09 -3.06 16.43
N LYS A 126 -8.55 -2.51 17.57
CA LYS A 126 -7.66 -1.88 18.57
C LYS A 126 -6.54 -2.79 19.07
N GLY A 127 -6.75 -4.11 19.09
CA GLY A 127 -5.76 -5.11 19.48
C GLY A 127 -4.74 -5.48 18.38
N ASP A 128 -4.93 -4.99 17.15
CA ASP A 128 -4.03 -5.24 16.02
C ASP A 128 -2.91 -4.21 15.90
N PHE A 129 -2.73 -3.36 16.91
CA PHE A 129 -1.63 -2.40 16.97
C PHE A 129 -0.57 -2.87 17.97
N SER A 130 0.70 -2.68 17.62
CA SER A 130 1.82 -2.98 18.49
C SER A 130 2.09 -1.82 19.45
N THR A 131 2.54 -2.13 20.66
CA THR A 131 3.13 -1.13 21.57
C THR A 131 4.61 -0.91 21.30
N THR A 132 5.24 -1.78 20.51
CA THR A 132 6.68 -1.72 20.26
C THR A 132 7.00 -0.84 19.05
N ASN A 133 7.82 0.18 19.29
CA ASN A 133 8.25 1.12 18.26
C ASN A 133 9.17 0.46 17.20
N ASN A 134 9.04 0.93 15.96
CA ASN A 134 9.91 0.65 14.80
C ASN A 134 9.97 -0.79 14.28
N GLN A 135 9.44 -1.77 14.99
CA GLN A 135 9.42 -3.17 14.52
C GLN A 135 8.56 -3.37 13.25
N TRP A 136 7.63 -2.46 13.01
CA TRP A 136 6.73 -2.48 11.86
C TRP A 136 7.44 -2.35 10.51
N ILE A 137 8.64 -1.75 10.47
CA ILE A 137 9.47 -1.70 9.25
C ILE A 137 9.97 -3.09 8.81
N PHE A 138 9.82 -4.11 9.67
CA PHE A 138 10.14 -5.50 9.38
C PHE A 138 8.89 -6.38 9.24
N GLY A 139 7.73 -5.80 8.89
CA GLY A 139 6.48 -6.54 8.67
C GLY A 139 5.76 -6.94 9.97
N LYS A 140 6.00 -6.19 11.06
CA LYS A 140 5.24 -6.32 12.32
C LYS A 140 4.13 -5.28 12.41
N LEU A 141 3.24 -5.44 13.38
CA LEU A 141 2.14 -4.48 13.58
C LEU A 141 2.68 -3.09 13.93
N PRO A 142 2.08 -2.01 13.40
CA PRO A 142 2.49 -0.63 13.70
C PRO A 142 1.93 -0.15 15.04
N PRO A 143 2.51 0.91 15.63
CA PRO A 143 1.86 1.69 16.67
C PRO A 143 0.57 2.34 16.15
N LYS A 144 -0.44 2.42 17.01
CA LYS A 144 -1.75 2.99 16.65
C LYS A 144 -1.69 4.44 16.21
N ASP A 145 -0.93 5.25 16.93
CA ASP A 145 -0.86 6.71 16.72
C ASP A 145 0.41 7.12 15.96
N LEU A 146 0.88 6.25 15.06
CA LEU A 146 2.08 6.51 14.27
C LEU A 146 1.82 7.63 13.25
N THR A 147 2.46 8.77 13.45
CA THR A 147 2.42 9.90 12.50
C THR A 147 3.39 9.68 11.33
N LEU A 148 3.16 10.39 10.22
CA LEU A 148 4.05 10.36 9.07
C LEU A 148 5.50 10.74 9.45
N LYS A 149 5.69 11.83 10.19
CA LYS A 149 7.03 12.29 10.62
C LYS A 149 7.76 11.24 11.45
N GLN A 150 7.07 10.58 12.37
CA GLN A 150 7.65 9.50 13.17
C GLN A 150 8.02 8.30 12.30
N ALA A 151 7.15 7.93 11.36
CA ALA A 151 7.39 6.83 10.44
C ALA A 151 8.62 7.09 9.55
N GLU A 152 8.71 8.28 8.96
CA GLU A 152 9.87 8.68 8.15
C GLU A 152 11.17 8.66 8.95
N LYS A 153 11.15 9.17 10.20
CA LYS A 153 12.32 9.16 11.09
C LYS A 153 12.75 7.74 11.40
N ALA A 154 11.79 6.83 11.67
CA ALA A 154 12.06 5.42 11.91
C ALA A 154 12.69 4.74 10.69
N LEU A 155 12.13 4.97 9.50
CA LEU A 155 12.63 4.42 8.23
C LEU A 155 14.05 4.90 7.92
N LYS A 156 14.30 6.21 8.01
CA LYS A 156 15.65 6.78 7.81
C LYS A 156 16.66 6.21 8.80
N LYS A 157 16.28 6.07 10.08
CA LYS A 157 17.13 5.44 11.10
C LYS A 157 17.41 3.96 10.78
N GLY A 158 16.47 3.27 10.15
CA GLY A 158 16.62 1.90 9.65
C GLY A 158 17.39 1.78 8.34
N GLY A 159 17.94 2.88 7.80
CA GLY A 159 18.72 2.87 6.56
C GLY A 159 17.88 2.93 5.28
N PHE A 160 16.55 3.09 5.38
CA PHE A 160 15.70 3.24 4.21
C PHE A 160 15.93 4.60 3.55
N THR A 161 15.84 4.61 2.22
CA THR A 161 15.93 5.81 1.39
C THR A 161 14.63 6.04 0.66
N LEU A 162 14.31 7.29 0.32
CA LEU A 162 13.17 7.54 -0.58
C LEU A 162 13.44 6.87 -1.92
N GLN A 163 12.43 6.21 -2.48
CA GLN A 163 12.61 5.42 -3.70
C GLN A 163 13.15 6.26 -4.87
N LYS A 164 12.70 7.51 -4.99
CA LYS A 164 13.22 8.47 -5.98
C LYS A 164 14.73 8.69 -5.82
N ASP A 165 15.21 8.84 -4.59
CA ASP A 165 16.62 9.08 -4.30
C ASP A 165 17.46 7.81 -4.54
N TYR A 166 16.91 6.64 -4.23
CA TYR A 166 17.56 5.35 -4.51
C TYR A 166 17.84 5.17 -6.00
N TYR A 167 16.83 5.36 -6.86
CA TYR A 167 17.01 5.22 -8.31
C TYR A 167 17.97 6.27 -8.89
N LEU A 168 17.92 7.51 -8.40
CA LEU A 168 18.87 8.56 -8.80
C LEU A 168 20.32 8.19 -8.45
N LYS A 169 20.55 7.57 -7.29
CA LYS A 169 21.89 7.09 -6.89
C LYS A 169 22.35 5.93 -7.78
N LYS A 170 21.47 4.96 -8.04
CA LYS A 170 21.78 3.80 -8.88
C LYS A 170 22.14 4.21 -10.31
N GLU A 171 21.36 5.11 -10.92
CA GLU A 171 21.62 5.60 -12.28
C GLU A 171 22.97 6.34 -12.37
N LYS A 172 23.33 7.12 -11.35
CA LYS A 172 24.65 7.78 -11.29
C LYS A 172 25.79 6.76 -11.21
N GLN A 173 25.64 5.74 -10.37
CA GLN A 173 26.64 4.70 -10.19
C GLN A 173 26.87 3.90 -11.48
N GLU A 174 25.79 3.49 -12.16
CA GLU A 174 25.87 2.81 -13.46
C GLU A 174 26.59 3.66 -14.51
N LYS A 175 26.31 4.97 -14.57
CA LYS A 175 27.01 5.89 -15.48
C LYS A 175 28.51 6.01 -15.16
N GLU A 176 28.89 6.00 -13.89
CA GLU A 176 30.29 6.05 -13.47
C GLU A 176 31.03 4.74 -13.79
N ASP A 177 30.39 3.60 -13.58
CA ASP A 177 30.99 2.30 -13.86
C ASP A 177 31.15 2.08 -15.38
N LEU A 178 30.17 2.49 -16.19
CA LEU A 178 30.30 2.52 -17.66
C LEU A 178 31.45 3.43 -18.12
N LYS A 179 31.68 4.57 -17.47
CA LYS A 179 32.83 5.45 -17.76
C LYS A 179 34.16 4.78 -17.42
N LYS A 180 34.24 4.02 -16.33
CA LYS A 180 35.45 3.27 -15.95
C LYS A 180 35.76 2.16 -16.94
N ILE A 181 34.74 1.45 -17.42
CA ILE A 181 34.88 0.39 -18.43
C ILE A 181 35.38 0.97 -19.76
N ARG A 182 34.84 2.10 -20.22
CA ARG A 182 35.28 2.75 -21.48
C ARG A 182 36.68 3.37 -21.43
N ARG A 183 37.27 3.52 -20.24
CA ARG A 183 38.62 4.07 -20.04
C ARG A 183 39.68 2.97 -19.86
N ARG A 184 39.28 1.70 -19.83
CA ARG A 184 40.16 0.53 -19.84
C ARG A 184 40.20 -0.04 -21.25
#